data_AF-A0A852X6V7-F1
#
_entry.id   AF-A0A852X6V7-F1
#
_cell.length_a   1.000
_cell.length_b   1.000
_cell.length_c   1.000
_cell.angle_alpha   90.00
_cell.angle_beta   90.00
_cell.angle_gamma   90.00
#
_symmetry.space_group_name_H-M   'P 1'
#
loop_
_entity.id
_entity.type
_entity.pdbx_description
1 polymer ?
#
loop_
_entity_poly.entity_id
_entity_poly.type
_entity_poly.pdbx_seq_one_letter_code
_entity_poly.pdbx_strand_id
1 'polypeptide(L)'
;MAFVLIRPESRPWIGIAAADDASVAEADRAALALRGDYERWSRWAFGLACFVVTALGVFVTAGMLDAIAQLGGPLSLVDLVVTGVAVILAGAAAFGLAQLWLTGRALTTSAASWLRAPFRAGSRQRRPGGWVQARTVYLEPRNLVRLLTSSLAFLTAILGSAAAVRDLVAGDFSGLSVAAGMIGLIALACGLGQAGGVLRIGSSVAEGDPIWYRIRSAFAPR
;
A
#
# COMPACT_ATOMS: atom_id res chain seq x y z
N MET A 1 9.43 11.00 14.05
CA MET A 1 10.51 10.88 13.05
C MET A 1 10.03 10.21 11.75
N ALA A 2 9.13 10.85 10.99
CA ALA A 2 8.62 10.31 9.71
C ALA A 2 9.60 10.49 8.52
N PHE A 3 10.78 11.07 8.78
CA PHE A 3 11.69 11.61 7.76
C PHE A 3 12.58 10.56 7.08
N VAL A 4 12.68 9.33 7.58
CA VAL A 4 13.52 8.28 6.96
C VAL A 4 12.82 7.59 5.77
N LEU A 5 11.48 7.64 5.73
CA LEU A 5 10.69 6.92 4.72
C LEU A 5 10.49 7.70 3.40
N ILE A 6 10.72 9.02 3.42
CA ILE A 6 10.62 9.92 2.27
C ILE A 6 11.99 10.52 1.99
N ARG A 7 12.45 10.43 0.73
CA ARG A 7 13.73 10.98 0.31
C ARG A 7 13.75 12.50 0.43
N PRO A 8 14.90 13.10 0.80
CA PRO A 8 15.03 14.57 0.86
C PRO A 8 14.62 15.27 -0.45
N GLU A 9 14.96 14.68 -1.59
CA GLU A 9 14.64 15.16 -2.94
C GLU A 9 13.13 15.27 -3.21
N SER A 10 12.32 14.41 -2.57
CA SER A 10 10.87 14.33 -2.79
C SER A 10 10.10 15.26 -1.88
N ARG A 11 10.67 15.64 -0.72
CA ARG A 11 10.04 16.51 0.29
C ARG A 11 9.53 17.85 -0.24
N PRO A 12 10.30 18.63 -1.02
CA PRO A 12 9.83 19.94 -1.48
C PRO A 12 8.59 19.84 -2.38
N TRP A 13 8.31 18.67 -2.95
CA TRP A 13 7.20 18.47 -3.90
C TRP A 13 5.91 17.93 -3.24
N ILE A 14 5.94 17.64 -1.93
CA ILE A 14 4.80 17.08 -1.19
C ILE A 14 3.97 18.21 -0.57
N GLY A 15 2.64 18.09 -0.66
CA GLY A 15 1.70 19.05 -0.05
C GLY A 15 1.57 20.39 -0.80
N ILE A 16 2.44 20.66 -1.77
CA ILE A 16 2.31 21.77 -2.71
C ILE A 16 1.36 21.32 -3.82
N ALA A 17 0.21 21.98 -3.95
CA ALA A 17 -0.59 21.86 -5.16
C ALA A 17 0.25 22.43 -6.31
N ALA A 18 0.44 21.65 -7.37
CA ALA A 18 1.15 22.13 -8.56
C ALA A 18 0.52 23.46 -8.98
N ALA A 19 1.31 24.54 -8.95
CA ALA A 19 0.82 25.85 -9.34
C ALA A 19 0.38 25.82 -10.81
N ASP A 20 -0.67 26.56 -11.14
CA ASP A 20 -1.24 26.56 -12.49
C ASP A 20 -0.26 27.09 -13.56
N ASP A 21 0.80 27.79 -13.13
CA ASP A 21 1.91 28.30 -13.94
C ASP A 21 3.17 27.42 -13.92
N ALA A 22 3.16 26.28 -13.22
CA ALA A 22 4.31 25.40 -13.15
C ALA A 22 4.73 24.93 -14.56
N SER A 23 6.03 25.10 -14.85
CA SER A 23 6.56 24.72 -16.15
C SER A 23 6.43 23.21 -16.37
N VAL A 24 6.26 22.78 -17.62
CA VAL A 24 6.17 21.36 -17.99
C VAL A 24 7.38 20.57 -17.47
N ALA A 25 8.58 21.16 -17.56
CA ALA A 25 9.83 20.54 -17.10
C ALA A 25 9.88 20.38 -15.57
N GLU A 26 9.35 21.35 -14.83
CA GLU A 26 9.26 21.27 -13.37
C GLU A 26 8.26 20.20 -12.93
N ALA A 27 7.09 20.16 -13.56
CA ALA A 27 6.08 19.16 -13.28
C ALA A 27 6.58 17.73 -13.55
N ASP A 28 7.32 17.52 -14.65
CA ASP A 28 7.95 16.23 -14.94
C ASP A 28 9.03 15.89 -13.90
N ARG A 29 9.88 16.85 -13.53
CA ARG A 29 10.93 16.64 -12.51
C ARG A 29 10.33 16.24 -11.16
N ALA A 30 9.30 16.96 -10.71
CA ALA A 30 8.59 16.68 -9.47
C ALA A 30 7.92 15.29 -9.51
N ALA A 31 7.21 14.99 -10.61
CA ALA A 31 6.57 13.69 -10.81
C ALA A 31 7.57 12.53 -10.81
N LEU A 32 8.71 12.68 -11.50
CA LEU A 32 9.77 11.67 -11.54
C LEU A 32 10.39 11.44 -10.16
N ALA A 33 10.68 12.51 -9.39
CA ALA A 33 11.24 12.39 -8.05
C ALA A 33 10.27 11.69 -7.08
N LEU A 34 8.98 12.05 -7.12
CA LEU A 34 7.94 11.46 -6.25
C LEU A 34 7.66 9.99 -6.60
N ARG A 35 7.56 9.66 -7.90
CA ARG A 35 7.42 8.27 -8.37
C ARG A 35 8.65 7.43 -8.03
N GLY A 36 9.84 7.97 -8.26
CA GLY A 36 11.10 7.29 -7.95
C GLY A 36 11.23 6.91 -6.47
N ASP A 37 10.73 7.76 -5.57
CA ASP A 37 10.71 7.47 -4.13
C ASP A 37 9.64 6.41 -3.77
N TYR A 38 8.43 6.53 -4.29
CA TYR A 38 7.34 5.57 -4.06
C TYR A 38 7.66 4.16 -4.60
N GLU A 39 8.19 4.09 -5.82
CA GLU A 39 8.41 2.83 -6.54
C GLU A 39 9.70 2.12 -6.11
N ARG A 40 10.49 2.71 -5.20
CA ARG A 40 11.76 2.15 -4.73
C ARG A 40 11.63 0.71 -4.24
N TRP A 41 12.58 -0.15 -4.65
CA TRP A 41 12.65 -1.56 -4.22
C TRP A 41 12.81 -1.71 -2.71
N SER A 42 13.67 -0.91 -2.07
CA SER A 42 13.86 -1.00 -0.62
C SER A 42 12.60 -0.66 0.17
N ARG A 43 11.74 0.22 -0.34
CA ARG A 43 10.45 0.55 0.27
C ARG A 43 9.49 -0.64 0.20
N TRP A 44 9.44 -1.31 -0.94
CA TRP A 44 8.65 -2.52 -1.12
C TRP A 44 9.18 -3.67 -0.25
N ALA A 45 10.49 -3.92 -0.27
CA ALA A 45 11.12 -4.98 0.52
C ALA A 45 10.91 -4.76 2.03
N PHE A 46 11.02 -3.52 2.51
CA PHE A 46 10.70 -3.17 3.89
C PHE A 46 9.23 -3.43 4.22
N GLY A 47 8.30 -3.08 3.33
CA GLY A 47 6.88 -3.40 3.49
C GLY A 47 6.62 -4.91 3.57
N LEU A 48 7.28 -5.70 2.71
CA LEU A 48 7.18 -7.17 2.75
C LEU A 48 7.73 -7.73 4.07
N ALA A 49 8.89 -7.27 4.52
CA ALA A 49 9.48 -7.68 5.79
C ALA A 49 8.57 -7.35 6.98
N CYS A 50 8.03 -6.13 7.04
CA CYS A 50 7.08 -5.75 8.09
C CYS A 50 5.82 -6.62 8.06
N PHE A 51 5.29 -6.95 6.87
CA PHE A 51 4.13 -7.84 6.76
C PHE A 51 4.43 -9.23 7.33
N VAL A 52 5.56 -9.83 6.94
CA VAL A 52 5.97 -11.16 7.43
C VAL A 52 6.17 -11.16 8.94
N VAL A 53 6.89 -10.17 9.49
CA VAL A 53 7.11 -10.06 10.95
C VAL A 53 5.80 -9.87 11.69
N THR A 54 4.87 -9.06 11.14
CA THR A 54 3.54 -8.89 11.74
C THR A 54 2.76 -10.20 11.74
N ALA A 55 2.73 -10.92 10.62
CA ALA A 55 2.02 -12.19 10.52
C ALA A 55 2.58 -13.24 11.49
N LEU A 56 3.92 -13.40 11.55
CA LEU A 56 4.56 -14.32 12.48
C LEU A 56 4.28 -13.94 13.94
N GLY A 57 4.43 -12.66 14.29
CA GLY A 57 4.17 -12.19 15.65
C GLY A 57 2.70 -12.39 16.07
N VAL A 58 1.75 -12.17 15.14
CA VAL A 58 0.32 -12.43 15.39
C VAL A 58 0.05 -13.92 15.62
N PHE A 59 0.59 -14.81 14.77
CA PHE A 59 0.42 -16.25 14.95
C PHE A 59 1.04 -16.76 16.24
N VAL A 60 2.27 -16.34 16.55
CA VAL A 60 2.95 -16.73 17.80
C VAL A 60 2.17 -16.23 19.01
N THR A 61 1.74 -14.96 19.00
CA THR A 61 0.97 -14.41 20.12
C THR A 61 -0.33 -15.17 20.33
N ALA A 62 -1.12 -15.37 19.27
CA ALA A 62 -2.41 -16.04 19.41
C ALA A 62 -2.28 -17.52 19.79
N GLY A 63 -1.30 -18.23 19.21
CA GLY A 63 -1.02 -19.62 19.53
C GLY A 63 -0.52 -19.81 20.97
N MET A 64 0.35 -18.91 21.45
CA MET A 64 0.80 -18.94 22.85
C MET A 64 -0.35 -18.66 23.82
N LEU A 65 -1.19 -17.66 23.55
CA LEU A 65 -2.35 -17.36 24.39
C LEU A 65 -3.34 -18.52 24.46
N ASP A 66 -3.57 -19.19 23.34
CA ASP A 66 -4.44 -20.37 23.27
C ASP A 66 -3.84 -21.56 24.04
N ALA A 67 -2.54 -21.84 23.84
CA ALA A 67 -1.84 -22.90 24.57
C ALA A 67 -1.85 -22.67 26.09
N ILE A 68 -1.60 -21.43 26.53
CA ILE A 68 -1.68 -21.02 27.94
C ILE A 68 -3.08 -21.29 28.50
N ALA A 69 -4.13 -20.89 27.77
CA ALA A 69 -5.51 -21.06 28.21
C ALA A 69 -5.90 -22.54 28.33
N GLN A 70 -5.44 -23.38 27.40
CA GLN A 70 -5.75 -24.81 27.39
C GLN A 70 -4.99 -25.59 28.47
N LEU A 71 -3.75 -25.22 28.78
CA LEU A 71 -2.93 -25.90 29.80
C LEU A 71 -3.43 -25.62 31.23
N GLY A 72 -4.09 -24.48 31.49
CA GLY A 72 -4.71 -24.15 32.78
C GLY A 72 -3.75 -24.04 33.98
N GLY A 73 -2.44 -24.11 33.72
CA GLY A 73 -1.38 -24.05 34.73
C GLY A 73 -0.85 -22.63 34.97
N PRO A 74 0.07 -22.47 35.94
CA PRO A 74 0.72 -21.17 36.18
C PRO A 74 1.57 -20.75 34.97
N LEU A 75 1.52 -19.47 34.63
CA LEU A 75 2.29 -18.89 33.55
C LEU A 75 3.79 -19.07 33.78
N SER A 76 4.50 -19.70 32.85
CA SER A 76 5.95 -19.74 32.91
C SER A 76 6.54 -18.39 32.49
N LEU A 77 7.73 -18.06 33.01
CA LEU A 77 8.46 -16.87 32.60
C LEU A 77 8.77 -16.89 31.09
N VAL A 78 9.01 -18.08 30.53
CA VAL A 78 9.29 -18.26 29.09
C VAL A 78 8.08 -17.87 28.26
N ASP A 79 6.87 -18.29 28.66
CA ASP A 79 5.63 -17.96 27.93
C ASP A 79 5.40 -16.45 27.89
N LEU A 80 5.63 -15.78 29.02
CA LEU A 80 5.51 -14.33 29.13
C LEU A 80 6.51 -13.60 28.24
N VAL A 81 7.77 -14.05 28.23
CA VAL A 81 8.83 -13.42 27.43
C VAL A 81 8.58 -13.64 25.93
N VAL A 82 8.27 -14.86 25.51
CA VAL A 82 8.01 -15.18 24.09
C VAL A 82 6.80 -14.41 23.58
N THR A 83 5.69 -14.41 24.33
CA THR A 83 4.48 -13.67 23.96
C THR A 83 4.74 -12.16 23.93
N GLY A 84 5.44 -11.63 24.94
CA GLY A 84 5.79 -10.21 24.99
C GLY A 84 6.65 -9.76 23.81
N VAL A 85 7.68 -10.53 23.46
CA VAL A 85 8.54 -10.25 22.29
C VAL A 85 7.73 -10.32 21.00
N ALA A 86 6.87 -11.32 20.83
CA ALA A 86 6.02 -11.45 19.65
C ALA A 86 5.08 -10.25 19.48
N VAL A 87 4.44 -9.79 20.56
CA VAL A 87 3.57 -8.61 20.55
C VAL A 87 4.35 -7.34 20.19
N ILE A 88 5.53 -7.13 20.78
CA ILE A 88 6.37 -5.96 20.50
C ILE A 88 6.79 -5.94 19.02
N LEU A 89 7.26 -7.08 18.49
CA LEU A 89 7.68 -7.19 17.10
C LEU A 89 6.51 -6.99 16.14
N ALA A 90 5.35 -7.61 16.42
CA ALA A 90 4.15 -7.43 15.61
C ALA A 90 3.69 -5.97 15.61
N GLY A 91 3.66 -5.32 16.77
CA GLY A 91 3.27 -3.92 16.91
C GLY A 91 4.21 -2.97 16.19
N ALA A 92 5.53 -3.15 16.33
CA ALA A 92 6.53 -2.33 15.65
C ALA A 92 6.46 -2.50 14.12
N ALA A 93 6.28 -3.73 13.64
CA ALA A 93 6.16 -4.02 12.22
C ALA A 93 4.84 -3.49 11.63
N ALA A 94 3.72 -3.65 12.33
CA ALA A 94 2.42 -3.08 11.95
C ALA A 94 2.46 -1.54 11.92
N PHE A 95 3.13 -0.91 12.88
CA PHE A 95 3.38 0.52 12.84
C PHE A 95 4.19 0.93 11.60
N GLY A 96 5.22 0.15 11.25
CA GLY A 96 5.97 0.32 10.01
C GLY A 96 5.09 0.27 8.74
N LEU A 97 4.15 -0.68 8.68
CA LEU A 97 3.17 -0.76 7.59
C LEU A 97 2.27 0.47 7.53
N ALA A 98 1.77 0.93 8.69
CA ALA A 98 0.94 2.13 8.76
C ALA A 98 1.70 3.38 8.27
N GLN A 99 2.96 3.55 8.68
CA GLN A 99 3.81 4.64 8.22
C GLN A 99 4.09 4.56 6.71
N LEU A 100 4.31 3.36 6.18
CA LEU A 100 4.43 3.14 4.73
C LEU A 100 3.14 3.48 3.98
N TRP A 101 1.97 3.19 4.55
CA TRP A 101 0.71 3.55 3.93
C TRP A 101 0.52 5.08 3.88
N LEU A 102 0.72 5.76 5.01
CA LEU A 102 0.57 7.22 5.10
C LEU A 102 1.53 7.96 4.16
N THR A 103 2.82 7.61 4.23
CA THR A 103 3.84 8.25 3.38
C THR A 103 3.67 7.88 1.89
N GLY A 104 3.21 6.66 1.59
CA GLY A 104 2.95 6.22 0.22
C GLY A 104 1.74 6.93 -0.39
N ARG A 105 0.70 7.15 0.42
CA ARG A 105 -0.46 7.96 0.04
C ARG A 105 -0.03 9.38 -0.31
N ALA A 106 0.75 10.04 0.56
CA ALA A 106 1.23 11.40 0.30
C ALA A 106 2.05 11.50 -1.00
N LEU A 107 3.00 10.58 -1.21
CA LEU A 107 3.82 10.53 -2.43
C LEU A 107 2.97 10.34 -3.69
N THR A 108 2.04 9.38 -3.67
CA THR A 108 1.20 9.09 -4.85
C THR A 108 0.16 10.16 -5.13
N THR A 109 -0.38 10.82 -4.10
CA THR A 109 -1.29 11.96 -4.29
C THR A 109 -0.57 13.16 -4.90
N SER A 110 0.62 13.49 -4.40
CA SER A 110 1.43 14.58 -4.95
C SER A 110 1.96 14.24 -6.35
N ALA A 111 2.41 13.01 -6.59
CA ALA A 111 2.84 12.57 -7.92
C ALA A 111 1.69 12.72 -8.93
N ALA A 112 0.47 12.32 -8.53
CA ALA A 112 -0.70 12.44 -9.39
C ALA A 112 -1.12 13.88 -9.66
N SER A 113 -0.95 14.82 -8.72
CA SER A 113 -1.21 16.24 -8.98
C SER A 113 -0.21 16.82 -9.97
N TRP A 114 1.09 16.56 -9.76
CA TRP A 114 2.16 17.04 -10.65
C TRP A 114 2.06 16.45 -12.06
N LEU A 115 1.70 15.16 -12.20
CA LEU A 115 1.50 14.53 -13.51
C LEU A 115 0.33 15.14 -14.30
N ARG A 116 -0.70 15.63 -13.62
CA ARG A 116 -1.90 16.21 -14.25
C ARG A 116 -1.75 17.70 -14.57
N ALA A 117 -0.86 18.40 -13.87
CA ALA A 117 -0.76 19.86 -13.96
C ALA A 117 -0.56 20.38 -15.40
N PRO A 118 0.37 19.83 -16.21
CA PRO A 118 0.58 20.32 -17.58
C PRO A 118 -0.63 20.17 -18.51
N PHE A 119 -1.45 19.14 -18.28
CA PHE A 119 -2.64 18.88 -19.09
C PHE A 119 -3.84 19.74 -18.67
N ARG A 120 -3.88 20.17 -17.39
CA ARG A 120 -4.89 21.10 -16.86
C ARG A 120 -4.60 22.53 -17.27
N ALA A 121 -3.33 22.94 -17.19
CA ALA A 121 -2.86 24.26 -17.63
C ALA A 121 -2.86 24.43 -19.16
N GLY A 122 -3.14 23.36 -19.93
CA GLY A 122 -3.09 23.39 -21.40
C GLY A 122 -1.68 23.49 -21.98
N SER A 123 -0.63 23.51 -21.14
CA SER A 123 0.77 23.60 -21.54
C SER A 123 1.30 22.32 -22.19
N ARG A 124 0.60 21.18 -22.03
CA ARG A 124 0.88 19.91 -22.71
C ARG A 124 -0.34 19.38 -23.45
N GLN A 125 -0.16 19.10 -24.74
CA GLN A 125 -1.18 18.45 -25.56
C GLN A 125 -1.32 16.96 -25.23
N ARG A 126 -2.55 16.46 -25.25
CA ARG A 126 -2.88 15.02 -25.16
C ARG A 126 -2.57 14.36 -26.51
N ARG A 127 -1.76 13.29 -26.51
CA ARG A 127 -1.25 12.65 -27.74
C ARG A 127 -1.50 11.14 -27.70
N PRO A 128 -1.59 10.46 -28.86
CA PRO A 128 -1.76 9.01 -28.91
C PRO A 128 -0.72 8.22 -28.10
N GLY A 129 0.51 8.73 -27.97
CA GLY A 129 1.54 8.13 -27.09
C GLY A 129 1.10 8.01 -25.62
N GLY A 130 0.25 8.94 -25.14
CA GLY A 130 -0.33 8.88 -23.79
C GLY A 130 -1.23 7.68 -23.56
N TRP A 131 -1.90 7.18 -24.61
CA TRP A 131 -2.69 5.94 -24.55
C TRP A 131 -1.82 4.71 -24.31
N VAL A 132 -0.67 4.63 -25.00
CA VAL A 132 0.29 3.52 -24.81
C VAL A 132 0.85 3.60 -23.39
N GLN A 133 1.31 4.77 -22.98
CA GLN A 133 1.92 4.99 -21.67
C GLN A 133 0.97 4.65 -20.52
N ALA A 134 -0.32 4.99 -20.64
CA ALA A 134 -1.34 4.66 -19.65
C ALA A 134 -1.56 3.16 -19.45
N ARG A 135 -1.23 2.33 -20.46
CA ARG A 135 -1.38 0.87 -20.42
C ARG A 135 -0.09 0.17 -20.01
N THR A 136 1.05 0.70 -20.42
CA THR A 136 2.36 0.14 -20.09
C THR A 136 2.82 0.46 -18.68
N VAL A 137 2.26 1.50 -18.02
CA VAL A 137 2.62 1.88 -16.64
C VAL A 137 2.45 0.74 -15.64
N TYR A 138 1.47 -0.15 -15.87
CA TYR A 138 1.22 -1.32 -15.02
C TYR A 138 2.21 -2.46 -15.28
N LEU A 139 2.84 -2.48 -16.46
CA LEU A 139 3.85 -3.46 -16.87
C LEU A 139 5.27 -3.04 -16.46
N GLU A 140 5.47 -1.80 -15.98
CA GLU A 140 6.73 -1.39 -15.37
C GLU A 140 7.06 -2.35 -14.20
N PRO A 141 8.27 -2.94 -14.13
CA PRO A 141 8.58 -4.01 -13.19
C PRO A 141 8.22 -3.70 -11.72
N ARG A 142 8.40 -2.43 -11.31
CA ARG A 142 8.14 -1.97 -9.94
C ARG A 142 6.64 -1.91 -9.61
N ASN A 143 5.81 -1.55 -10.59
CA ASN A 143 4.37 -1.51 -10.47
C ASN A 143 3.77 -2.91 -10.61
N LEU A 144 4.30 -3.71 -11.55
CA LEU A 144 3.90 -5.10 -11.73
C LEU A 144 4.08 -5.91 -10.46
N VAL A 145 5.25 -5.83 -9.80
CA VAL A 145 5.46 -6.55 -8.54
C VAL A 145 4.50 -6.09 -7.45
N ARG A 146 4.18 -4.79 -7.36
CA ARG A 146 3.19 -4.28 -6.40
C ARG A 146 1.79 -4.79 -6.68
N LEU A 147 1.41 -4.90 -7.96
CA LEU A 147 0.14 -5.50 -8.34
C LEU A 147 0.09 -6.97 -7.96
N LEU A 148 1.13 -7.74 -8.28
CA LEU A 148 1.24 -9.15 -7.90
C LEU A 148 1.16 -9.34 -6.37
N THR A 149 1.93 -8.56 -5.60
CA THR A 149 1.87 -8.64 -4.13
C THR A 149 0.53 -8.15 -3.58
N SER A 150 -0.14 -7.19 -4.22
CA SER A 150 -1.49 -6.80 -3.83
C SER A 150 -2.52 -7.90 -4.10
N SER A 151 -2.42 -8.60 -5.22
CA SER A 151 -3.27 -9.75 -5.54
C SER A 151 -3.06 -10.88 -4.54
N LEU A 152 -1.81 -11.20 -4.20
CA LEU A 152 -1.50 -12.19 -3.16
C LEU A 152 -2.03 -11.75 -1.79
N ALA A 153 -1.96 -10.45 -1.46
CA ALA A 153 -2.53 -9.91 -0.23
C ALA A 153 -4.06 -10.03 -0.21
N PHE A 154 -4.76 -9.79 -1.32
CA PHE A 154 -6.21 -10.02 -1.40
C PHE A 154 -6.57 -11.50 -1.27
N LEU A 155 -5.81 -12.41 -1.87
CA LEU A 155 -6.02 -13.86 -1.67
C LEU A 155 -5.80 -14.26 -0.21
N THR A 156 -4.77 -13.71 0.43
CA THR A 156 -4.49 -13.93 1.86
C THR A 156 -5.62 -13.36 2.72
N ALA A 157 -6.18 -12.21 2.36
CA ALA A 157 -7.33 -11.61 3.03
C ALA A 157 -8.56 -12.51 2.96
N ILE A 158 -8.87 -13.03 1.77
CA ILE A 158 -9.99 -13.95 1.57
C ILE A 158 -9.77 -15.23 2.37
N LEU A 159 -8.59 -15.85 2.26
CA LEU A 159 -8.27 -17.10 2.95
C LEU A 159 -8.35 -16.94 4.47
N GLY A 160 -7.72 -15.91 5.04
CA GLY A 160 -7.71 -15.67 6.48
C GLY A 160 -9.10 -15.37 7.04
N SER A 161 -9.87 -14.52 6.33
CA SER A 161 -11.24 -14.18 6.74
C SER A 161 -12.18 -15.39 6.61
N ALA A 162 -12.06 -16.17 5.52
CA ALA A 162 -12.86 -17.37 5.32
C ALA A 162 -12.57 -18.45 6.37
N ALA A 163 -11.30 -18.66 6.73
CA ALA A 163 -10.92 -19.60 7.80
C ALA A 163 -11.53 -19.18 9.14
N ALA A 164 -11.39 -17.90 9.52
CA ALA A 164 -11.96 -17.37 10.76
C ALA A 164 -13.50 -17.51 10.80
N VAL A 165 -14.18 -17.18 9.70
CA VAL A 165 -15.65 -17.31 9.59
C VAL A 165 -16.09 -18.77 9.63
N ARG A 166 -15.36 -19.66 8.95
CA ARG A 166 -15.64 -21.11 8.96
C ARG A 166 -15.59 -21.66 10.37
N ASP A 167 -14.52 -21.36 11.12
CA ASP A 167 -14.34 -21.87 12.49
C ASP A 167 -15.39 -21.28 13.43
N LEU A 168 -15.75 -20.00 13.24
CA LEU A 168 -16.83 -19.35 13.98
C LEU A 168 -18.18 -20.06 13.76
N VAL A 169 -18.51 -20.41 12.52
CA VAL A 169 -19.75 -21.11 12.17
C VAL A 169 -19.75 -22.55 12.67
N ALA A 170 -18.59 -23.20 12.69
CA ALA A 170 -18.42 -24.56 13.21
C ALA A 170 -18.47 -24.64 14.75
N GLY A 171 -18.29 -23.52 15.45
CA GLY A 171 -18.22 -23.47 16.92
C GLY A 171 -16.83 -23.77 17.49
N ASP A 172 -15.81 -23.94 16.63
CA ASP A 172 -14.43 -24.30 16.99
C ASP A 172 -13.49 -23.09 16.93
N PHE A 173 -13.96 -21.93 17.39
CA PHE A 173 -13.21 -20.68 17.26
C PHE A 173 -12.02 -20.64 18.23
N SER A 174 -10.80 -20.66 17.69
CA SER A 174 -9.54 -20.79 18.45
C SER A 174 -8.64 -19.57 18.30
N GLY A 175 -7.52 -19.54 19.03
CA GLY A 175 -6.48 -18.52 18.83
C GLY A 175 -5.95 -18.49 17.39
N LEU A 176 -5.86 -19.64 16.73
CA LEU A 176 -5.48 -19.71 15.31
C LEU A 176 -6.52 -19.06 14.39
N SER A 177 -7.81 -19.22 14.69
CA SER A 177 -8.90 -18.58 13.96
C SER A 177 -8.82 -17.05 14.09
N VAL A 178 -8.51 -16.55 15.30
CA VAL A 178 -8.25 -15.12 15.55
C VAL A 178 -7.04 -14.63 14.75
N ALA A 179 -5.92 -15.34 14.78
CA ALA A 179 -4.72 -14.97 14.03
C ALA A 179 -4.98 -14.93 12.52
N ALA A 180 -5.65 -15.94 11.98
CA ALA A 180 -6.03 -16.01 10.57
C ALA A 180 -6.91 -14.81 10.16
N GLY A 181 -7.91 -14.48 10.98
CA GLY A 181 -8.78 -13.31 10.75
C GLY A 181 -8.00 -11.99 10.80
N MET A 182 -7.16 -11.78 11.81
CA MET A 182 -6.33 -10.57 11.94
C MET A 182 -5.37 -10.40 10.75
N ILE A 183 -4.68 -11.47 10.36
CA ILE A 183 -3.77 -11.45 9.20
C ILE A 183 -4.57 -11.19 7.91
N GLY A 184 -5.77 -11.75 7.80
CA GLY A 184 -6.67 -11.47 6.69
C GLY A 184 -6.99 -9.98 6.56
N LEU A 185 -7.35 -9.32 7.67
CA LEU A 185 -7.62 -7.88 7.70
C LEU A 185 -6.38 -7.03 7.39
N ILE A 186 -5.22 -7.41 7.93
CA ILE A 186 -3.95 -6.72 7.66
C ILE A 186 -3.57 -6.86 6.18
N ALA A 187 -3.73 -8.06 5.61
CA ALA A 187 -3.49 -8.33 4.20
C ALA A 187 -4.43 -7.52 3.30
N LEU A 188 -5.71 -7.40 3.69
CA LEU A 188 -6.67 -6.55 2.97
C LEU A 188 -6.22 -5.09 2.95
N ALA A 189 -5.86 -4.53 4.10
CA ALA A 189 -5.37 -3.16 4.20
C ALA A 189 -4.09 -2.94 3.37
N CYS A 190 -3.15 -3.89 3.40
CA CYS A 190 -1.94 -3.84 2.59
C CYS A 190 -2.24 -3.89 1.09
N GLY A 191 -3.13 -4.80 0.67
CA GLY A 191 -3.56 -4.94 -0.72
C GLY A 191 -4.21 -3.65 -1.25
N LEU A 192 -5.13 -3.06 -0.49
CA LEU A 192 -5.77 -1.78 -0.83
C LEU A 192 -4.75 -0.65 -0.93
N GLY A 193 -3.79 -0.58 -0.01
CA GLY A 193 -2.73 0.43 -0.03
C GLY A 193 -1.83 0.35 -1.28
N GLN A 194 -1.37 -0.87 -1.62
CA GLN A 194 -0.51 -1.10 -2.77
C GLN A 194 -1.24 -0.88 -4.10
N ALA A 195 -2.40 -1.50 -4.27
CA ALA A 195 -3.21 -1.38 -5.48
C ALA A 195 -3.67 0.08 -5.68
N GLY A 196 -4.16 0.74 -4.62
CA GLY A 196 -4.61 2.12 -4.67
C GLY A 196 -3.51 3.11 -5.08
N GLY A 197 -2.27 2.90 -4.64
CA GLY A 197 -1.13 3.73 -5.07
C GLY A 197 -0.80 3.56 -6.56
N VAL A 198 -0.75 2.32 -7.05
CA VAL A 198 -0.48 2.01 -8.46
C VAL A 198 -1.59 2.54 -9.37
N LEU A 199 -2.85 2.30 -9.03
CA LEU A 199 -4.01 2.79 -9.77
C LEU A 199 -4.06 4.32 -9.80
N ARG A 200 -3.67 5.00 -8.71
CA ARG A 200 -3.60 6.45 -8.68
C ARG A 200 -2.58 7.00 -9.68
N ILE A 201 -1.37 6.42 -9.73
CA ILE A 201 -0.35 6.78 -10.71
C ILE A 201 -0.86 6.51 -12.12
N GLY A 202 -1.36 5.30 -12.41
CA GLY A 202 -1.90 4.96 -13.72
C GLY A 202 -3.02 5.90 -14.17
N SER A 203 -3.95 6.23 -13.29
CA SER A 203 -5.04 7.18 -13.55
C SER A 203 -4.57 8.62 -13.80
N SER A 204 -3.37 8.98 -13.34
CA SER A 204 -2.78 10.30 -13.58
C SER A 204 -2.00 10.35 -14.89
N VAL A 205 -1.31 9.27 -15.26
CA VAL A 205 -0.68 9.10 -16.58
C VAL A 205 -1.75 9.07 -17.69
N ALA A 206 -2.89 8.44 -17.43
CA ALA A 206 -4.02 8.39 -18.37
C ALA A 206 -4.63 9.77 -18.70
N GLU A 207 -4.25 10.85 -18.01
CA GLU A 207 -4.68 12.21 -18.36
C GLU A 207 -4.12 12.67 -19.73
N GLY A 208 -3.00 12.09 -20.15
CA GLY A 208 -2.42 12.29 -21.47
C GLY A 208 -3.11 11.52 -22.60
N ASP A 209 -4.04 10.60 -22.29
CA ASP A 209 -4.77 9.79 -23.26
C ASP A 209 -5.91 10.61 -23.91
N PRO A 210 -5.85 10.87 -25.23
CA PRO A 210 -6.89 11.63 -25.93
C PRO A 210 -8.24 10.89 -25.97
N ILE A 211 -8.26 9.55 -25.98
CA ILE A 211 -9.49 8.75 -25.99
C ILE A 211 -10.17 8.87 -24.63
N TRP A 212 -9.39 8.75 -23.55
CA TRP A 212 -9.93 8.83 -22.20
C TRP A 212 -10.48 10.21 -21.85
N TYR A 213 -9.82 11.27 -22.34
CA TYR A 213 -10.36 12.62 -22.26
C TYR A 213 -11.70 12.76 -22.97
N ARG A 214 -11.82 12.28 -24.23
CA ARG A 214 -13.06 12.33 -25.00
C ARG A 214 -14.21 11.61 -24.27
N ILE A 215 -13.96 10.41 -23.77
CA ILE A 215 -14.94 9.63 -23.00
C ILE A 215 -15.39 10.42 -21.76
N ARG A 216 -14.48 10.92 -20.93
CA ARG A 216 -14.85 11.71 -19.74
C ARG A 216 -15.62 12.98 -20.08
N SER A 217 -15.20 13.70 -21.12
CA SER A 217 -15.87 14.93 -21.56
C SER A 217 -17.29 14.69 -22.08
N ALA A 218 -17.57 13.49 -22.62
CA ALA A 218 -18.92 13.11 -23.06
C ALA A 218 -19.90 12.87 -21.90
N PHE A 219 -19.38 12.56 -20.70
CA PHE A 219 -20.19 12.30 -19.49
C PHE A 219 -20.13 13.44 -18.46
N ALA A 220 -19.38 14.52 -18.73
CA ALA A 220 -19.39 15.69 -17.87
C ALA A 220 -20.66 16.54 -18.14
N PRO A 221 -21.44 16.90 -17.10
CA PRO A 221 -22.56 17.81 -17.28
C PRO A 221 -22.05 19.16 -17.81
N ARG A 222 -22.73 19.69 -18.82
CA ARG A 222 -22.45 21.00 -19.42
C ARG A 222 -22.87 22.13 -18.50
#